data_AF-U2C5I0-F1
#
_entry.id   AF-U2C5I0-F1
#
_cell.length_a   1.000
_cell.length_b   1.000
_cell.length_c   1.000
_cell.angle_alpha   90.00
_cell.angle_beta   90.00
_cell.angle_gamma   90.00
#
_symmetry.space_group_name_H-M   'P 1'
#
loop_
_entity.id
_entity.type
_entity.pdbx_description
1 polymer ?
#
loop_
_entity_poly.entity_id
_entity_poly.type
_entity_poly.pdbx_seq_one_letter_code
_entity_poly.pdbx_strand_id
1 'polypeptide(L)'
;MPGQTGFVLSDTTVQENNTTFPTDAKLCKKVIDKCNAIVDKEGIKQHRSYIRESKRLVRDTYNGKHPKRKKRTSKAKRRLKTIANIQLRELERKMTEAQKKQYEQTLSICKRAVNQQKNDKDKIYSLHKPFTRCIAKGKAHK
;
A
#
# COMPACT_ATOMS: atom_id res chain seq x y z
N MET A 1 4.42 -9.39 34.99
CA MET A 1 4.30 -9.18 33.53
C MET A 1 2.95 -9.71 33.07
N PRO A 2 2.11 -8.88 32.44
CA PRO A 2 1.50 -9.33 31.18
C PRO A 2 1.56 -8.28 30.07
N GLY A 3 1.65 -8.77 28.84
CA GLY A 3 2.01 -8.04 27.63
C GLY A 3 1.04 -6.96 27.19
N GLN A 4 1.57 -5.75 27.02
CA GLN A 4 0.93 -4.68 26.27
C GLN A 4 0.92 -5.07 24.79
N THR A 5 -0.22 -5.56 24.31
CA THR A 5 -0.46 -5.66 22.88
C THR A 5 -0.95 -4.31 22.38
N GLY A 6 -0.11 -3.60 21.62
CA GLY A 6 -0.38 -2.27 21.08
C GLY A 6 -1.44 -2.25 19.96
N PHE A 7 -2.63 -2.78 20.24
CA PHE A 7 -3.76 -2.71 19.34
C PHE A 7 -4.51 -1.40 19.57
N VAL A 8 -4.39 -0.46 18.62
CA VAL A 8 -5.23 0.74 18.61
C VAL A 8 -6.61 0.34 18.08
N LEU A 9 -7.49 -0.05 19.00
CA LEU A 9 -8.93 -0.13 18.77
C LEU A 9 -9.43 1.30 18.54
N SER A 10 -9.69 1.65 17.29
CA SER A 10 -10.35 2.92 16.97
C SER A 10 -11.86 2.76 17.22
N ASP A 11 -12.27 2.96 18.48
CA ASP A 11 -13.66 3.29 18.81
C ASP A 11 -13.86 4.78 18.54
N THR A 12 -14.33 5.13 17.35
CA THR A 12 -14.71 6.51 17.04
C THR A 12 -15.91 6.56 16.11
N THR A 13 -16.86 7.41 16.50
CA THR A 13 -17.93 8.01 15.69
C THR A 13 -17.49 8.23 14.24
N VAL A 14 -18.38 7.97 13.29
CA VAL A 14 -18.17 7.86 11.83
C VAL A 14 -17.37 9.03 11.22
N GLN A 15 -16.05 8.99 11.41
CA GLN A 15 -15.09 9.60 10.50
C GLN A 15 -14.69 8.51 9.51
N GLU A 16 -14.74 8.81 8.22
CA GLU A 16 -14.29 7.89 7.18
C GLU A 16 -12.80 7.59 7.39
N ASN A 17 -12.52 6.44 8.02
CA ASN A 17 -11.17 5.92 8.06
C ASN A 17 -10.72 5.72 6.61
N ASN A 18 -9.59 6.35 6.24
CA ASN A 18 -8.93 6.22 4.93
C ASN A 18 -8.35 4.80 4.68
N THR A 19 -9.03 3.76 5.17
CA THR A 19 -8.74 2.35 5.02
C THR A 19 -9.05 1.91 3.60
N THR A 20 -8.06 1.32 2.96
CA THR A 20 -8.13 0.84 1.58
C THR A 20 -8.18 -0.68 1.62
N PHE A 21 -8.96 -1.33 0.74
CA PHE A 21 -8.99 -2.80 0.72
C PHE A 21 -7.56 -3.33 0.47
N PRO A 22 -7.09 -4.36 1.19
CA PRO A 22 -5.67 -4.70 1.25
C PRO A 22 -5.11 -5.17 -0.10
N THR A 23 -5.95 -5.64 -1.01
CA THR A 23 -5.58 -6.04 -2.38
C THR A 23 -5.89 -4.95 -3.43
N ASP A 24 -6.05 -3.70 -2.99
CA ASP A 24 -6.50 -2.61 -3.85
C ASP A 24 -5.33 -1.85 -4.51
N ALA A 25 -5.59 -1.42 -5.75
CA ALA A 25 -4.69 -0.62 -6.57
C ALA A 25 -4.25 0.68 -5.88
N LYS A 26 -5.15 1.25 -5.07
CA LYS A 26 -4.90 2.45 -4.27
C LYS A 26 -3.79 2.26 -3.24
N LEU A 27 -3.67 1.07 -2.63
CA LEU A 27 -2.61 0.79 -1.66
C LEU A 27 -1.24 0.74 -2.35
N CYS A 28 -1.16 0.08 -3.50
CA CYS A 28 0.07 0.08 -4.33
C CYS A 28 0.45 1.50 -4.75
N LYS A 29 -0.52 2.36 -5.11
CA LYS A 29 -0.26 3.76 -5.45
C LYS A 29 0.27 4.55 -4.26
N LYS A 30 -0.30 4.36 -3.06
CA LYS A 30 0.22 5.00 -1.84
C LYS A 30 1.68 4.59 -1.57
N VAL A 31 2.05 3.33 -1.83
CA VAL A 31 3.45 2.88 -1.71
C VAL A 31 4.35 3.59 -2.72
N ILE A 32 3.92 3.70 -3.98
CA ILE A 32 4.66 4.43 -5.04
C ILE A 32 4.89 5.89 -4.62
N ASP A 33 3.84 6.57 -4.13
CA ASP A 33 3.97 7.96 -3.68
C ASP A 33 4.94 8.09 -2.50
N LYS A 34 4.89 7.13 -1.55
CA LYS A 34 5.80 7.12 -0.40
C LYS A 34 7.25 6.91 -0.83
N CYS A 35 7.49 6.03 -1.79
CA CYS A 35 8.82 5.83 -2.38
C CYS A 35 9.32 7.13 -3.04
N ASN A 36 8.49 7.82 -3.81
CA ASN A 36 8.88 9.09 -4.43
C ASN A 36 9.20 10.16 -3.37
N ALA A 37 8.40 10.27 -2.32
CA ALA A 37 8.67 11.22 -1.23
C ALA A 37 10.01 10.95 -0.51
N ILE A 38 10.39 9.67 -0.34
CA ILE A 38 11.69 9.30 0.22
C ILE A 38 12.82 9.68 -0.75
N VAL A 39 12.65 9.42 -2.03
CA VAL A 39 13.62 9.80 -3.06
C VAL A 39 13.86 11.30 -3.07
N ASP A 40 12.80 12.11 -3.04
CA ASP A 40 12.89 13.56 -3.04
C ASP A 40 13.58 14.08 -1.77
N LYS A 41 13.28 13.48 -0.61
CA LYS A 41 13.88 13.85 0.69
C LYS A 41 15.37 13.50 0.77
N GLU A 42 15.76 12.34 0.26
CA GLU A 42 17.14 11.85 0.31
C GLU A 42 17.98 12.29 -0.91
N GLY A 43 17.40 13.05 -1.84
CA GLY A 43 18.08 13.53 -3.05
C GLY A 43 18.50 12.41 -4.00
N ILE A 44 17.82 11.26 -3.97
CA ILE A 44 18.17 10.09 -4.81
C ILE A 44 17.70 10.35 -6.24
N LYS A 45 18.55 10.10 -7.24
CA LYS A 45 18.09 10.14 -8.65
C LYS A 45 17.31 8.87 -8.99
N GLN A 46 16.01 8.98 -9.30
CA GLN A 46 15.24 7.87 -9.87
C GLN A 46 15.51 7.70 -11.37
N HIS A 47 15.53 6.45 -11.85
CA HIS A 47 15.61 6.17 -13.28
C HIS A 47 14.33 6.63 -14.01
N ARG A 48 13.16 6.46 -13.39
CA ARG A 48 11.88 6.80 -14.02
C ARG A 48 10.84 7.24 -12.99
N SER A 49 10.28 8.42 -13.18
CA SER A 49 9.17 8.92 -12.37
C SER A 49 7.84 8.32 -12.88
N TYR A 50 7.45 7.19 -12.30
CA TYR A 50 6.20 6.49 -12.63
C TYR A 50 4.92 7.25 -12.20
N ILE A 51 5.02 8.54 -11.87
CA ILE A 51 3.96 9.37 -11.28
C ILE A 51 2.72 9.45 -12.20
N ARG A 52 2.91 9.73 -13.49
CA ARG A 52 1.79 9.81 -14.45
C ARG A 52 1.19 8.44 -14.73
N GLU A 53 2.04 7.42 -14.84
CA GLU A 53 1.63 6.05 -15.12
C GLU A 53 0.81 5.47 -13.96
N SER A 54 1.28 5.62 -12.72
CA SER A 54 0.59 5.12 -11.53
C SER A 54 -0.80 5.75 -11.37
N LYS A 55 -0.93 7.07 -11.60
CA LYS A 55 -2.22 7.78 -11.58
C LYS A 55 -3.19 7.22 -12.63
N ARG A 56 -2.73 6.98 -13.86
CA ARG A 56 -3.55 6.39 -14.93
C ARG A 56 -3.95 4.95 -14.60
N LEU A 57 -3.04 4.15 -14.09
CA LEU A 57 -3.32 2.76 -13.74
C LEU A 57 -4.38 2.64 -12.64
N VAL A 58 -4.36 3.51 -11.63
CA VAL A 58 -5.43 3.56 -10.61
C VAL A 58 -6.77 3.86 -11.28
N ARG A 59 -6.84 4.83 -12.19
CA ARG A 59 -8.06 5.13 -12.94
C ARG A 59 -8.56 3.93 -13.76
N ASP A 60 -7.65 3.18 -14.35
CA ASP A 60 -7.96 1.98 -15.13
C ASP A 60 -8.54 0.85 -14.26
N THR A 61 -8.32 0.88 -12.95
CA THR A 61 -8.88 -0.10 -12.02
C THR A 61 -10.34 0.16 -11.63
N TYR A 62 -10.90 1.33 -11.94
CA TYR A 62 -12.33 1.61 -11.69
C TYR A 62 -13.25 0.69 -12.51
N ASN A 63 -14.44 0.43 -11.97
CA ASN A 63 -15.49 -0.41 -12.57
C ASN A 63 -15.01 -1.80 -13.02
N GLY A 64 -14.05 -2.38 -12.29
CA GLY A 64 -13.45 -3.67 -12.63
C GLY A 64 -14.36 -4.90 -12.51
N LYS A 65 -15.57 -4.74 -11.95
CA LYS A 65 -16.61 -5.78 -11.94
C LYS A 65 -17.22 -6.00 -13.33
N HIS A 66 -17.17 -5.01 -14.22
CA HIS A 66 -17.72 -5.12 -15.57
C HIS A 66 -16.90 -6.11 -16.42
N PRO A 67 -17.51 -7.11 -17.09
CA PRO A 67 -16.79 -8.16 -17.84
C PRO A 67 -15.79 -7.60 -18.86
N LYS A 68 -16.20 -6.60 -19.67
CA LYS A 68 -15.33 -5.93 -20.64
C LYS A 68 -14.11 -5.21 -20.01
N ARG A 69 -14.18 -4.83 -18.72
CA ARG A 69 -13.09 -4.12 -18.01
C ARG A 69 -12.23 -5.03 -17.15
N LYS A 70 -12.70 -6.23 -16.78
CA LYS A 70 -12.00 -7.18 -15.90
C LYS A 70 -10.54 -7.41 -16.33
N LYS A 71 -10.30 -7.66 -17.62
CA LYS A 71 -8.93 -7.87 -18.17
C LYS A 71 -8.05 -6.63 -18.01
N ARG A 72 -8.59 -5.44 -18.31
CA ARG A 72 -7.88 -4.15 -18.16
C ARG A 72 -7.55 -3.86 -16.70
N THR A 73 -8.51 -4.06 -15.79
CA THR A 73 -8.32 -3.86 -14.35
C THR A 73 -7.26 -4.81 -13.79
N SER A 74 -7.30 -6.10 -14.14
CA SER A 74 -6.28 -7.05 -13.70
C SER A 74 -4.89 -6.69 -14.21
N LYS A 75 -4.75 -6.28 -15.48
CA LYS A 75 -3.47 -5.80 -16.05
C LYS A 75 -2.97 -4.56 -15.32
N ALA A 76 -3.86 -3.60 -15.04
CA ALA A 76 -3.51 -2.37 -14.34
C ALA A 76 -3.06 -2.63 -12.88
N LYS A 77 -3.76 -3.52 -12.16
CA LYS A 77 -3.36 -3.97 -10.81
C LYS A 77 -1.99 -4.63 -10.82
N ARG A 78 -1.75 -5.56 -11.75
CA ARG A 78 -0.45 -6.22 -11.91
C ARG A 78 0.66 -5.22 -12.20
N ARG A 79 0.41 -4.26 -13.10
CA ARG A 79 1.38 -3.22 -13.45
C ARG A 79 1.70 -2.30 -12.26
N LEU A 80 0.69 -1.88 -11.48
CA LEU A 80 0.91 -1.10 -10.25
C LEU A 80 1.78 -1.85 -9.24
N LYS A 81 1.52 -3.15 -9.03
CA LYS A 81 2.34 -4.00 -8.15
C LYS A 81 3.78 -4.07 -8.66
N THR A 82 3.99 -4.24 -9.97
CA THR A 82 5.32 -4.25 -10.57
C THR A 82 6.05 -2.93 -10.36
N ILE A 83 5.40 -1.79 -10.62
CA ILE A 83 6.02 -0.46 -10.44
C ILE A 83 6.42 -0.25 -8.97
N ALA A 84 5.52 -0.56 -8.03
CA ALA A 84 5.81 -0.42 -6.61
C ALA A 84 7.03 -1.26 -6.19
N ASN A 85 7.10 -2.51 -6.64
CA ASN A 85 8.25 -3.39 -6.36
C ASN A 85 9.54 -2.92 -7.06
N ILE A 86 9.47 -2.34 -8.27
CA ILE A 86 10.63 -1.74 -8.94
C ILE A 86 11.19 -0.60 -8.10
N GLN A 87 10.33 0.33 -7.66
CA GLN A 87 10.76 1.49 -6.87
C GLN A 87 11.33 1.08 -5.51
N LEU A 88 10.72 0.09 -4.83
CA LEU A 88 11.25 -0.44 -3.58
C LEU A 88 12.67 -1.03 -3.77
N ARG A 89 12.88 -1.82 -4.83
CA ARG A 89 14.20 -2.40 -5.15
C ARG A 89 15.20 -1.33 -5.54
N GLU A 90 14.77 -0.31 -6.28
CA GLU A 90 15.64 0.79 -6.70
C GLU A 90 16.11 1.61 -5.49
N LEU A 91 15.21 1.92 -4.56
CA LEU A 91 15.54 2.57 -3.28
C LEU A 91 16.57 1.76 -2.50
N GLU A 92 16.34 0.46 -2.33
CA GLU A 92 17.25 -0.42 -1.58
C GLU A 92 18.65 -0.54 -2.20
N ARG A 93 18.76 -0.35 -3.52
CA ARG A 93 20.04 -0.35 -4.21
C ARG A 93 20.78 0.97 -4.10
N LYS A 94 20.04 2.09 -4.10
CA LYS A 94 20.63 3.45 -4.12
C LYS A 94 20.85 4.05 -2.73
N MET A 95 20.18 3.52 -1.71
CA MET A 95 20.33 3.99 -0.33
C MET A 95 21.65 3.51 0.30
N THR A 96 22.21 4.36 1.17
CA THR A 96 23.31 4.00 2.08
C THR A 96 22.81 3.12 3.22
N GLU A 97 23.72 2.47 3.96
CA GLU A 97 23.34 1.63 5.10
C GLU A 97 22.62 2.39 6.21
N ALA A 98 23.03 3.63 6.47
CA ALA A 98 22.37 4.52 7.45
C ALA A 98 20.92 4.82 7.04
N GLN A 99 20.70 5.16 5.76
CA GLN A 99 19.36 5.38 5.21
C GLN A 99 18.51 4.11 5.28
N LYS A 100 19.08 2.94 4.96
CA LYS A 100 18.37 1.65 5.05
C LYS A 100 17.88 1.39 6.47
N LYS A 101 18.71 1.60 7.48
CA LYS A 101 18.30 1.46 8.89
C LYS A 101 17.19 2.45 9.26
N GLN A 102 17.31 3.71 8.85
CA GLN A 102 16.30 4.73 9.12
C GLN A 102 14.93 4.38 8.53
N TYR A 103 14.90 3.86 7.30
CA TYR A 103 13.66 3.56 6.59
C TYR A 103 13.22 2.09 6.67
N GLU A 104 13.93 1.24 7.43
CA GLU A 104 13.74 -0.21 7.47
C GLU A 104 12.28 -0.60 7.74
N GLN A 105 11.71 -0.06 8.82
CA GLN A 105 10.32 -0.32 9.21
C GLN A 105 9.33 0.13 8.11
N THR A 106 9.58 1.29 7.51
CA THR A 106 8.73 1.86 6.45
C THR A 106 8.77 1.00 5.19
N LEU A 107 9.98 0.61 4.75
CA LEU A 107 10.17 -0.24 3.58
C LEU A 107 9.60 -1.64 3.80
N SER A 108 9.73 -2.19 5.02
CA SER A 108 9.13 -3.47 5.42
C SER A 108 7.60 -3.45 5.31
N ILE A 109 6.95 -2.42 5.86
CA ILE A 109 5.50 -2.21 5.74
C ILE A 109 5.09 -2.08 4.28
N CYS A 110 5.82 -1.30 3.48
CA CYS A 110 5.53 -1.12 2.05
C CYS A 110 5.65 -2.43 1.26
N LYS A 111 6.71 -3.21 1.50
CA LYS A 111 6.91 -4.54 0.90
C LYS A 111 5.77 -5.49 1.23
N ARG A 112 5.36 -5.55 2.50
CA ARG A 112 4.22 -6.37 2.94
C ARG A 112 2.93 -5.90 2.27
N ALA A 113 2.67 -4.60 2.26
CA ALA A 113 1.46 -4.03 1.66
C ALA A 113 1.32 -4.32 0.16
N VAL A 114 2.43 -4.34 -0.59
CA VAL A 114 2.44 -4.63 -2.04
C VAL A 114 2.32 -6.13 -2.34
N ASN A 115 2.88 -6.98 -1.46
CA ASN A 115 3.01 -8.41 -1.72
C ASN A 115 2.01 -9.30 -0.99
N GLN A 116 1.22 -8.75 -0.05
CA GLN A 116 0.17 -9.49 0.64
C GLN A 116 -0.85 -10.13 -0.31
N GLN A 117 -1.27 -11.35 0.02
CA GLN A 117 -2.22 -12.15 -0.73
C GLN A 117 -3.62 -12.13 -0.09
N LYS A 118 -4.60 -12.70 -0.80
CA LYS A 118 -6.00 -12.76 -0.35
C LYS A 118 -6.15 -13.54 0.97
N ASN A 119 -5.31 -14.53 1.22
CA ASN A 119 -5.45 -15.44 2.37
C ASN A 119 -4.50 -15.10 3.53
N ASP A 120 -3.70 -14.04 3.41
CA ASP A 120 -2.76 -13.65 4.45
C ASP A 120 -3.49 -13.15 5.70
N LYS A 121 -2.90 -13.41 6.88
CA LYS A 121 -3.36 -12.87 8.16
C LYS A 121 -2.72 -11.50 8.40
N ASP A 122 -3.35 -10.67 9.24
CA ASP A 122 -2.85 -9.34 9.63
C ASP A 122 -2.45 -8.44 8.44
N LYS A 123 -3.38 -8.31 7.49
CA LYS A 123 -3.21 -7.49 6.28
C LYS A 123 -3.09 -6.01 6.63
N ILE A 124 -2.34 -5.32 5.79
CA ILE A 124 -2.12 -3.88 5.90
C ILE A 124 -3.22 -3.18 5.11
N TYR A 125 -4.11 -2.48 5.81
CA TYR A 125 -5.21 -1.70 5.25
C TYR A 125 -4.85 -0.21 5.05
N SER A 126 -3.80 0.26 5.72
CA SER A 126 -3.29 1.63 5.62
C SER A 126 -1.80 1.66 5.93
N LEU A 127 -1.02 2.42 5.14
CA LEU A 127 0.42 2.59 5.36
C LEU A 127 0.73 3.42 6.63
N HIS A 128 -0.20 4.28 7.05
CA HIS A 128 -0.03 5.15 8.23
C HIS A 128 -0.53 4.51 9.53
N LYS A 129 -1.36 3.45 9.42
CA LYS A 129 -1.89 2.70 10.56
C LYS A 129 -1.79 1.20 10.25
N PRO A 130 -0.57 0.63 10.26
CA PRO A 130 -0.36 -0.77 9.87
C PRO A 130 -1.08 -1.76 10.80
N PHE A 131 -1.37 -1.38 12.05
CA PHE A 131 -2.04 -2.22 13.06
C PHE A 131 -3.58 -2.12 13.07
N THR A 132 -4.21 -1.48 12.07
CA THR A 132 -5.68 -1.39 12.04
C THR A 132 -6.27 -2.72 11.59
N ARG A 133 -6.84 -3.51 12.52
CA ARG A 133 -7.71 -4.64 12.17
C ARG A 133 -9.09 -4.11 11.79
N CYS A 134 -9.52 -4.35 10.54
CA CYS A 134 -10.92 -4.13 10.17
C CYS A 134 -11.75 -5.30 10.71
N ILE A 135 -12.39 -5.11 11.87
CA ILE A 135 -13.46 -6.02 12.32
C ILE A 135 -14.68 -5.68 11.47
N ALA A 136 -15.10 -6.62 10.63
CA ALA A 136 -16.39 -6.51 9.96
C ALA A 136 -17.49 -6.63 11.02
N LYS A 137 -18.02 -5.51 11.53
CA LYS A 137 -19.33 -5.54 12.19
C LYS A 137 -20.35 -5.88 11.12
N GLY A 138 -20.80 -7.13 11.10
CA GLY A 138 -21.89 -7.56 10.24
C GLY A 138 -23.08 -6.64 10.47
N LYS A 139 -23.59 -6.02 9.40
CA LYS A 139 -24.91 -5.41 9.47
C LYS A 139 -25.88 -6.57 9.69
N ALA A 140 -26.51 -6.62 10.85
CA ALA A 140 -27.69 -7.44 11.06
C ALA A 140 -28.70 -7.00 9.99
N HIS A 141 -28.92 -7.85 9.01
CA HIS A 141 -29.99 -7.66 8.05
C HIS A 141 -31.28 -8.05 8.78
N LYS A 142 -32.25 -7.13 8.82
CA LYS A 142 -33.65 -7.50 9.04
C LYS A 142 -34.25 -7.93 7.70
#